data_AF-A0A7D5R8N9-F1
#
_entry.id   AF-A0A7D5R8N9-F1
#
_cell.length_a   1.000
_cell.length_b   1.000
_cell.length_c   1.000
_cell.angle_alpha   90.00
_cell.angle_beta   90.00
_cell.angle_gamma   90.00
#
_symmetry.space_group_name_H-M   'P 1'
#
loop_
_entity.id
_entity.type
_entity.pdbx_description
1 polymer ?
#
loop_
_entity_poly.entity_id
_entity_poly.type
_entity_poly.pdbx_seq_one_letter_code
_entity_poly.pdbx_strand_id
1 'polypeptide(L)'
;MNAKTNLLLMASIMTVFGALMIPGSISAESSQVTVTPINEEVSLEKTVTTMNVPEDNELPWGTIRGGASDVAERYPIIIQFYKGEDPIHFAQVDAKGDGSYEYKFRVRNLDLNTNEFVNVFQGEYTVKIYKVIPNTNDLV
;
A
#
# COMPACT_ATOMS: atom_id res chain seq x y z
N MET A 1 46.88 -5.08 -19.99
CA MET A 1 46.46 -3.84 -19.32
C MET A 1 45.02 -4.04 -18.87
N ASN A 2 44.81 -4.20 -17.57
CA ASN A 2 43.53 -4.57 -16.95
C ASN A 2 42.69 -3.32 -16.67
N ALA A 3 41.42 -3.35 -17.02
CA ALA A 3 40.37 -2.54 -16.40
C ALA A 3 39.08 -3.39 -16.42
N LYS A 4 38.93 -4.28 -15.42
CA LYS A 4 37.96 -4.14 -14.32
C LYS A 4 36.55 -3.80 -14.81
N THR A 5 35.78 -4.85 -15.07
CA THR A 5 34.33 -4.83 -15.21
C THR A 5 33.72 -4.39 -13.87
N ASN A 6 33.13 -3.19 -13.82
CA ASN A 6 32.36 -2.73 -12.68
C ASN A 6 31.01 -3.47 -12.66
N LEU A 7 30.99 -4.59 -11.97
CA LEU A 7 29.79 -5.31 -11.56
C LEU A 7 29.17 -4.53 -10.37
N LEU A 8 28.45 -3.45 -10.65
CA LEU A 8 27.63 -2.80 -9.62
C LEU A 8 26.37 -3.64 -9.42
N LEU A 9 26.40 -4.43 -8.35
CA LEU A 9 25.20 -4.96 -7.70
C LEU A 9 24.24 -3.79 -7.45
N MET A 10 23.17 -3.69 -8.26
CA MET A 10 21.95 -3.04 -7.82
C MET A 10 21.33 -3.98 -6.79
N ALA A 11 21.72 -3.80 -5.53
CA ALA A 11 21.08 -4.44 -4.40
C ALA A 11 19.63 -3.94 -4.35
N SER A 12 18.71 -4.71 -4.94
CA SER A 12 17.28 -4.54 -4.72
C SER A 12 17.06 -4.63 -3.21
N ILE A 13 16.67 -3.53 -2.58
CA ILE A 13 16.19 -3.53 -1.20
C ILE A 13 14.87 -4.30 -1.20
N MET A 14 14.97 -5.63 -1.12
CA MET A 14 13.87 -6.49 -0.70
C MET A 14 13.85 -6.47 0.82
N THR A 15 13.34 -5.38 1.39
CA THR A 15 12.92 -5.40 2.79
C THR A 15 11.61 -6.18 2.86
N VAL A 16 11.72 -7.50 2.97
CA VAL A 16 10.59 -8.38 3.28
C VAL A 16 10.23 -8.15 4.74
N PHE A 17 9.24 -7.31 5.02
CA PHE A 17 8.59 -7.31 6.33
C PHE A 17 7.74 -8.60 6.42
N GLY A 18 8.30 -9.62 7.05
CA GLY A 18 7.58 -10.83 7.40
C GLY A 18 6.40 -10.50 8.31
N ALA A 19 5.20 -10.90 7.89
CA ALA A 19 3.99 -10.78 8.69
C ALA A 19 4.16 -11.60 9.98
N LEU A 20 4.14 -10.93 11.13
CA LEU A 20 3.86 -11.56 12.42
C LEU A 20 2.41 -12.05 12.36
N MET A 21 2.24 -13.37 12.20
CA MET A 21 0.94 -14.03 12.23
C MET A 21 0.34 -13.90 13.64
N ILE A 22 -0.50 -12.90 13.87
CA ILE A 22 -1.43 -12.87 15.01
C ILE A 22 -2.74 -13.49 14.54
N PRO A 23 -3.24 -14.56 15.18
CA PRO A 23 -4.55 -15.13 14.85
C PRO A 23 -5.61 -14.04 15.06
N GLY A 24 -6.35 -13.68 14.00
CA GLY A 24 -7.44 -12.70 14.05
C GLY A 24 -7.14 -11.29 13.52
N SER A 25 -5.95 -11.03 12.96
CA SER A 25 -5.65 -9.76 12.28
C SER A 25 -5.59 -9.92 10.76
N ILE A 26 -6.15 -8.94 10.02
CA ILE A 26 -5.98 -8.79 8.57
C ILE A 26 -4.48 -8.81 8.25
N SER A 27 -4.02 -9.86 7.55
CA SER A 27 -2.63 -10.06 7.16
C SER A 27 -2.44 -9.65 5.69
N ALA A 28 -1.32 -9.01 5.39
CA ALA A 28 -0.90 -8.69 4.02
C ALA A 28 0.23 -9.65 3.62
N GLU A 29 0.03 -10.43 2.55
CA GLU A 29 1.04 -11.29 1.98
C GLU A 29 1.71 -10.61 0.77
N SER A 30 3.05 -10.67 0.70
CA SER A 30 3.93 -10.27 -0.42
C SER A 30 3.65 -8.91 -1.07
N SER A 31 4.46 -7.89 -0.78
CA SER A 31 4.39 -6.59 -1.46
C SER A 31 5.34 -6.51 -2.66
N GLN A 32 4.81 -6.14 -3.83
CA GLN A 32 5.62 -5.74 -4.99
C GLN A 32 5.71 -4.21 -5.04
N VAL A 33 6.94 -3.68 -5.01
CA VAL A 33 7.20 -2.24 -5.13
C VAL A 33 7.77 -1.94 -6.52
N THR A 34 7.30 -0.89 -7.16
CA THR A 34 7.83 -0.41 -8.45
C THR A 34 7.93 1.11 -8.40
N VAL A 35 9.10 1.65 -8.77
CA VAL A 35 9.35 3.09 -8.84
C VAL A 35 9.47 3.50 -10.30
N THR A 36 8.71 4.51 -10.71
CA THR A 36 8.72 5.06 -12.08
C THR A 36 8.99 6.55 -12.02
N PRO A 37 10.10 7.04 -12.60
CA PRO A 37 10.36 8.48 -12.66
C PRO A 37 9.25 9.23 -13.39
N ILE A 38 8.86 10.38 -12.84
CA ILE A 38 7.95 11.32 -13.51
C ILE A 38 8.79 12.40 -14.20
N ASN A 39 9.78 12.94 -13.50
CA ASN A 39 10.75 13.93 -13.97
C ASN A 39 12.02 13.87 -13.11
N GLU A 40 12.92 14.86 -13.28
CA GLU A 40 14.19 14.98 -12.54
C GLU A 40 13.98 15.10 -11.01
N GLU A 41 12.85 15.64 -10.56
CA GLU A 41 12.59 15.95 -9.15
C GLU A 41 11.81 14.86 -8.40
N VAL A 42 10.86 14.18 -9.05
CA VAL A 42 9.94 13.23 -8.40
C VAL A 42 9.72 11.94 -9.17
N SER A 43 9.46 10.86 -8.41
CA SER A 43 9.11 9.53 -8.89
C SER A 43 7.79 9.05 -8.30
N LEU A 44 7.09 8.18 -9.03
CA LEU A 44 5.92 7.46 -8.56
C LEU A 44 6.33 6.10 -8.00
N GLU A 45 6.18 5.89 -6.71
CA GLU A 45 6.27 4.57 -6.07
C GLU A 45 4.88 3.93 -6.03
N LYS A 46 4.76 2.73 -6.60
CA LYS A 46 3.58 1.88 -6.54
C LYS A 46 3.88 0.64 -5.72
N THR A 47 3.13 0.43 -4.65
CA THR A 47 3.13 -0.81 -3.86
C THR A 47 1.86 -1.59 -4.17
N VAL A 48 2.01 -2.84 -4.61
CA VAL A 48 0.91 -3.80 -4.77
C VAL A 48 1.01 -4.81 -3.64
N THR A 49 -0.07 -5.00 -2.90
CA THR A 49 -0.15 -5.93 -1.77
C THR A 49 -1.52 -6.59 -1.74
N THR A 50 -1.64 -7.72 -1.04
CA THR A 50 -2.94 -8.39 -0.85
C THR A 50 -3.55 -8.02 0.50
N MET A 51 -4.86 -7.90 0.55
CA MET A 51 -5.66 -7.77 1.77
C MET A 51 -6.68 -8.92 1.81
N ASN A 52 -6.63 -9.74 2.85
CA ASN A 52 -7.62 -10.79 3.08
C ASN A 52 -8.54 -10.42 4.26
N VAL A 53 -9.84 -10.37 4.01
CA VAL A 53 -10.87 -10.09 5.04
C VAL A 53 -11.65 -11.38 5.33
N PRO A 54 -11.57 -11.94 6.55
CA PRO A 54 -12.28 -13.15 6.92
C PRO A 54 -13.80 -12.98 6.79
N GLU A 55 -14.49 -14.08 6.45
CA GLU A 55 -15.96 -14.10 6.38
C GLU A 55 -16.61 -13.86 7.75
N ASP A 56 -15.98 -14.37 8.81
CA ASP A 56 -16.37 -14.22 10.21
C ASP A 56 -15.78 -12.96 10.88
N ASN A 57 -15.26 -12.00 10.11
CA ASN A 57 -14.70 -10.77 10.66
C ASN A 57 -15.73 -10.06 11.56
N GLU A 58 -15.34 -9.73 12.80
CA GLU A 58 -16.17 -8.95 13.73
C GLU A 58 -15.77 -7.47 13.80
N LEU A 59 -14.63 -7.11 13.22
CA LEU A 59 -14.09 -5.76 13.33
C LEU A 59 -14.78 -4.79 12.35
N PRO A 60 -15.29 -3.64 12.83
CA PRO A 60 -15.98 -2.68 11.97
C PRO A 60 -15.04 -1.90 11.05
N TRP A 61 -13.73 -1.91 11.32
CA TRP A 61 -12.75 -1.05 10.66
C TRP A 61 -11.54 -1.84 10.20
N GLY A 62 -11.03 -1.49 9.02
CA GLY A 62 -9.70 -1.83 8.53
C GLY A 62 -8.84 -0.57 8.48
N THR A 63 -7.52 -0.77 8.52
CA THR A 63 -6.56 0.33 8.46
C THR A 63 -5.39 -0.03 7.56
N ILE A 64 -5.02 0.87 6.65
CA ILE A 64 -3.77 0.83 5.90
C ILE A 64 -2.84 1.89 6.48
N ARG A 65 -1.60 1.49 6.76
CA ARG A 65 -0.55 2.36 7.29
C ARG A 65 0.70 2.27 6.42
N GLY A 66 1.37 3.39 6.24
CA GLY A 66 2.76 3.42 5.80
C GLY A 66 3.62 4.11 6.85
N GLY A 67 4.84 3.60 7.04
CA GLY A 67 5.83 4.22 7.93
C GLY A 67 6.30 5.57 7.41
N ALA A 68 7.11 6.26 8.24
CA ALA A 68 7.82 7.45 7.82
C ALA A 68 8.65 7.15 6.56
N SER A 69 8.48 7.97 5.53
CA SER A 69 9.16 7.83 4.24
C SER A 69 9.25 9.18 3.56
N ASP A 70 10.25 9.38 2.71
CA ASP A 70 10.34 10.60 1.92
C ASP A 70 9.24 10.61 0.87
N VAL A 71 8.13 11.25 1.20
CA VAL A 71 7.07 11.60 0.27
C VAL A 71 7.33 13.00 -0.24
N ALA A 72 7.13 13.22 -1.53
CA ALA A 72 7.16 14.57 -2.07
C ALA A 72 5.99 15.36 -1.46
N GLU A 73 6.29 16.56 -0.94
CA GLU A 73 5.28 17.40 -0.33
C GLU A 73 4.12 17.69 -1.30
N ARG A 74 2.91 17.87 -0.74
CA ARG A 74 1.69 18.27 -1.46
C ARG A 74 1.09 17.21 -2.40
N TYR A 75 1.66 16.02 -2.48
CA TYR A 75 1.06 14.89 -3.19
C TYR A 75 0.35 13.95 -2.21
N PRO A 76 -0.95 13.67 -2.41
CA PRO A 76 -1.65 12.71 -1.57
C PRO A 76 -1.19 11.29 -1.86
N ILE A 77 -1.31 10.43 -0.86
CA ILE A 77 -1.18 8.98 -1.02
C ILE A 77 -2.49 8.47 -1.60
N ILE A 78 -2.40 7.74 -2.72
CA ILE A 78 -3.56 7.16 -3.39
C ILE A 78 -3.67 5.68 -3.03
N ILE A 79 -4.84 5.23 -2.63
CA ILE A 79 -5.09 3.84 -2.25
C ILE A 79 -6.27 3.32 -3.07
N GLN A 80 -6.07 2.19 -3.75
CA GLN A 80 -7.08 1.55 -4.60
C GLN A 80 -7.23 0.07 -4.24
N PHE A 81 -8.46 -0.39 -4.04
CA PHE A 81 -8.75 -1.82 -3.82
C PHE A 81 -9.39 -2.42 -5.05
N TYR A 82 -8.96 -3.64 -5.37
CA TYR A 82 -9.43 -4.42 -6.50
C TYR A 82 -9.91 -5.78 -6.02
N LYS A 83 -11.02 -6.26 -6.60
CA LYS A 83 -11.48 -7.64 -6.46
C LYS A 83 -11.38 -8.30 -7.84
N GLY A 84 -10.37 -9.14 -8.03
CA GLY A 84 -9.92 -9.49 -9.37
C GLY A 84 -9.40 -8.24 -10.10
N GLU A 85 -9.93 -7.97 -11.30
CA GLU A 85 -9.56 -6.79 -12.10
C GLU A 85 -10.44 -5.55 -11.83
N ASP A 86 -11.52 -5.70 -11.06
CA ASP A 86 -12.49 -4.62 -10.85
C ASP A 86 -12.06 -3.69 -9.71
N PRO A 87 -11.93 -2.36 -9.96
CA PRO A 87 -11.68 -1.39 -8.90
C PRO A 87 -12.97 -1.17 -8.11
N ILE A 88 -12.94 -1.48 -6.82
CA ILE A 88 -14.14 -1.41 -5.96
C ILE A 88 -14.06 -0.34 -4.88
N HIS A 89 -12.87 0.18 -4.59
CA HIS A 89 -12.66 1.19 -3.56
C HIS A 89 -11.49 2.11 -3.90
N PHE A 90 -11.63 3.37 -3.55
CA PHE A 90 -10.64 4.41 -3.78
C PHE A 90 -10.57 5.36 -2.59
N ALA A 91 -9.36 5.76 -2.22
CA ALA A 91 -9.13 6.76 -1.20
C ALA A 91 -7.89 7.61 -1.51
N GLN A 92 -7.91 8.84 -0.99
CA GLN A 92 -6.77 9.73 -0.92
C GLN A 92 -6.53 10.10 0.54
N VAL A 93 -5.27 10.10 0.96
CA VAL A 93 -4.87 10.48 2.32
C VAL A 93 -3.60 11.30 2.25
N ASP A 94 -3.57 12.40 2.99
CA ASP A 94 -2.37 13.21 3.14
C ASP A 94 -1.32 12.48 3.97
N ALA A 95 -0.06 12.64 3.60
CA ALA A 95 1.03 12.25 4.47
C ALA A 95 1.17 13.24 5.64
N LYS A 96 1.58 12.72 6.79
CA LYS A 96 1.95 13.52 7.96
C LYS A 96 3.30 14.20 7.71
N GLY A 97 3.70 15.11 8.60
CA GLY A 97 4.96 15.84 8.48
C GLY A 97 6.23 14.96 8.49
N ASP A 98 6.13 13.72 8.99
CA ASP A 98 7.19 12.71 8.92
C ASP A 98 7.08 11.77 7.70
N GLY A 99 6.15 12.08 6.78
CA GLY A 99 5.85 11.29 5.60
C GLY A 99 5.07 9.99 5.83
N SER A 100 4.71 9.69 7.08
CA SER A 100 3.84 8.54 7.38
C SER A 100 2.37 8.83 7.02
N TYR A 101 1.56 7.80 6.81
CA TYR A 101 0.14 7.96 6.53
C TYR A 101 -0.70 6.85 7.17
N GLU A 102 -1.97 7.17 7.44
CA GLU A 102 -2.95 6.22 7.94
C GLU A 102 -4.29 6.45 7.25
N TYR A 103 -4.81 5.40 6.61
CA TYR A 103 -6.15 5.39 6.05
C TYR A 103 -7.01 4.35 6.77
N LYS A 104 -8.10 4.80 7.39
CA LYS A 104 -9.07 3.96 8.10
C LYS A 104 -10.37 3.88 7.30
N PHE A 105 -10.87 2.67 7.07
CA PHE A 105 -12.07 2.41 6.27
C PHE A 105 -13.02 1.42 6.94
N ARG A 106 -14.32 1.53 6.64
CA ARG A 106 -15.34 0.62 7.17
C ARG A 106 -15.24 -0.73 6.47
N VAL A 107 -15.14 -1.80 7.27
CA VAL A 107 -15.17 -3.19 6.79
C VAL A 107 -16.54 -3.82 7.03
N ARG A 108 -17.26 -3.37 8.07
CA ARG A 108 -18.64 -3.77 8.35
C ARG A 108 -19.54 -2.56 8.57
N ASN A 109 -20.79 -2.72 8.17
CA ASN A 109 -21.83 -1.73 8.38
C ASN A 109 -23.06 -2.35 9.05
N LEU A 110 -23.84 -1.54 9.76
CA LEU A 110 -25.16 -1.93 10.26
C LEU A 110 -26.19 -1.58 9.18
N ASP A 111 -26.91 -2.57 8.67
CA ASP A 111 -28.09 -2.32 7.84
C ASP A 111 -29.24 -1.89 8.76
N LEU A 112 -29.70 -0.65 8.62
CA LEU A 112 -30.76 -0.09 9.46
C LEU A 112 -32.15 -0.65 9.15
N ASN A 113 -32.32 -1.33 8.01
CA ASN A 113 -33.60 -1.94 7.63
C ASN A 113 -33.77 -3.31 8.29
N THR A 114 -32.69 -4.07 8.40
CA THR A 114 -32.69 -5.44 8.96
C THR A 114 -32.15 -5.48 10.40
N ASN A 115 -31.47 -4.43 10.86
CA ASN A 115 -30.66 -4.40 12.09
C ASN A 115 -29.55 -5.45 12.13
N GLU A 116 -29.09 -5.93 10.97
CA GLU A 116 -28.01 -6.90 10.86
C GLU A 116 -26.69 -6.24 10.44
N PHE A 117 -25.57 -6.80 10.91
CA PHE A 117 -24.25 -6.35 10.51
C PHE A 117 -23.80 -7.04 9.23
N VAL A 118 -23.65 -6.27 8.17
CA VAL A 118 -23.21 -6.74 6.85
C VAL A 118 -21.72 -6.44 6.62
N ASN A 119 -21.02 -7.34 5.94
CA ASN A 119 -19.64 -7.14 5.50
C ASN A 119 -19.63 -6.26 4.24
N VAL A 120 -18.93 -5.13 4.31
CA VAL A 120 -18.65 -4.26 3.14
C VAL A 120 -17.51 -4.85 2.31
N PHE A 121 -16.53 -5.45 2.99
CA PHE A 121 -15.44 -6.20 2.38
C PHE A 121 -15.42 -7.63 2.93
N GLN A 122 -15.18 -8.61 2.06
CA GLN A 122 -15.04 -10.03 2.39
C GLN A 122 -14.22 -10.75 1.30
N GLY A 123 -13.28 -11.57 1.75
CA GLY A 123 -12.35 -12.34 0.92
C GLY A 123 -11.08 -11.58 0.57
N GLU A 124 -10.46 -12.01 -0.53
CA GLU A 124 -9.17 -11.48 -1.00
C GLU A 124 -9.34 -10.25 -1.91
N TYR A 125 -8.46 -9.27 -1.72
CA TYR A 125 -8.38 -8.05 -2.50
C TYR A 125 -6.94 -7.71 -2.85
N THR A 126 -6.73 -7.18 -4.05
CA THR A 126 -5.47 -6.53 -4.41
C THR A 126 -5.54 -5.05 -4.03
N VAL A 127 -4.61 -4.59 -3.23
CA VAL A 127 -4.48 -3.19 -2.82
C VAL A 127 -3.28 -2.57 -3.53
N LYS A 128 -3.52 -1.48 -4.26
CA LYS A 128 -2.49 -0.67 -4.91
C LYS A 128 -2.36 0.66 -4.17
N ILE A 129 -1.17 0.97 -3.70
CA ILE A 129 -0.83 2.20 -3.00
C ILE A 129 0.14 2.97 -3.88
N TYR A 130 -0.15 4.24 -4.15
CA TYR A 130 0.71 5.12 -4.92
C TYR A 130 1.17 6.28 -4.07
N LYS A 131 2.47 6.55 -4.12
CA LYS A 131 3.14 7.62 -3.39
C LYS A 131 4.05 8.36 -4.35
N VAL A 132 4.04 9.68 -4.30
CA VAL A 132 5.08 10.46 -4.98
C VAL A 132 6.23 10.60 -4.00
N ILE A 133 7.43 10.28 -4.45
CA ILE A 133 8.67 10.33 -3.67
C ILE A 133 9.69 11.21 -4.40
N PRO A 134 10.69 11.80 -3.72
CA PRO A 134 11.81 12.43 -4.40
C PRO A 134 12.46 11.46 -5.38
N ASN A 135 12.81 11.97 -6.57
CA ASN A 135 13.55 11.17 -7.53
C ASN A 135 14.99 10.97 -7.02
N THR A 136 15.45 9.73 -7.01
CA THR A 136 16.82 9.34 -6.63
C THR A 136 17.62 8.82 -7.81
N ASN A 137 17.05 8.88 -9.03
CA ASN A 137 17.70 8.45 -10.25
C ASN A 137 18.35 9.64 -10.96
N ASP A 138 19.67 9.71 -10.90
CA ASP A 138 20.51 10.76 -11.52
C ASP A 138 20.55 10.71 -13.07
N LEU A 139 19.85 9.76 -13.70
CA LEU A 139 19.86 9.54 -15.16
C LEU A 139 18.63 10.12 -15.89
N VAL A 140 17.71 10.74 -15.15
CA VAL A 140 16.58 11.51 -15.71
C VAL A 140 16.96 12.97 -15.74
#